data_AF-A0A6A3GF18-F1
#
_entry.id   AF-A0A6A3GF18-F1
#
_cell.length_a   1.000
_cell.length_b   1.000
_cell.length_c   1.000
_cell.angle_alpha   90.00
_cell.angle_beta   90.00
_cell.angle_gamma   90.00
#
_symmetry.space_group_name_H-M   'P 1'
#
loop_
_entity.id
_entity.type
_entity.pdbx_description
1 polymer ?
#
loop_
_entity_poly.entity_id
_entity_poly.type
_entity_poly.pdbx_seq_one_letter_code
_entity_poly.pdbx_strand_id
1 'polypeptide(L)'
;MSMQQLLEYITQQQQQYQAQMQAQMQAQMQQANERFEFLVASRGEHKKKDPPVYEGKFGEDIELWIFATEQYYANKRHLMEAESSDFVTLISSNLGKSVLNWYRAFIA
;
A
#
# COMPACT_ATOMS: atom_id res chain seq x y z
N MET A 1 -12.77 -59.33 -5.73
CA MET A 1 -11.58 -58.46 -5.56
C MET A 1 -10.48 -59.29 -4.94
N SER A 2 -9.30 -59.31 -5.55
CA SER A 2 -8.13 -59.94 -4.92
C SER A 2 -7.58 -59.01 -3.82
N MET A 3 -6.87 -59.58 -2.85
CA MET A 3 -6.21 -58.79 -1.77
C MET A 3 -5.27 -57.72 -2.32
N GLN A 4 -4.64 -57.97 -3.47
CA GLN A 4 -3.77 -57.02 -4.15
C GLN A 4 -4.54 -55.79 -4.65
N GLN A 5 -5.72 -56.00 -5.27
CA GLN A 5 -6.59 -54.91 -5.72
C GLN A 5 -7.13 -54.08 -4.54
N LEU A 6 -7.38 -54.72 -3.39
CA LEU A 6 -7.86 -54.04 -2.19
C LEU A 6 -6.77 -53.12 -1.59
N LEU A 7 -5.53 -53.60 -1.54
CA LEU A 7 -4.39 -52.81 -1.06
C LEU A 7 -4.12 -51.60 -1.97
N GLU A 8 -4.13 -51.78 -3.29
CA GLU A 8 -3.99 -50.67 -4.24
C GLU A 8 -5.10 -49.61 -4.06
N TYR A 9 -6.35 -50.04 -3.90
CA TYR A 9 -7.47 -49.13 -3.66
C TYR A 9 -7.29 -48.30 -2.38
N ILE A 10 -6.87 -48.93 -1.28
CA ILE A 10 -6.64 -48.23 -0.01
C ILE A 10 -5.47 -47.23 -0.14
N THR A 11 -4.39 -47.64 -0.82
CA THR A 11 -3.20 -46.80 -1.00
C THR A 11 -3.52 -45.58 -1.87
N GLN A 12 -4.30 -45.79 -2.94
CA GLN A 12 -4.76 -44.73 -3.83
C GLN A 12 -5.70 -43.75 -3.12
N GLN A 13 -6.63 -44.27 -2.29
CA GLN A 13 -7.52 -43.43 -1.51
C GLN A 13 -6.74 -42.56 -0.50
N GLN A 14 -5.72 -43.14 0.16
CA GLN A 14 -4.88 -42.41 1.11
C GLN A 14 -4.06 -41.31 0.44
N GLN A 15 -3.49 -41.58 -0.74
CA GLN A 15 -2.77 -40.58 -1.53
C GLN A 15 -3.68 -39.43 -1.99
N GLN A 16 -4.90 -39.74 -2.44
CA GLN A 16 -5.88 -38.71 -2.82
C GLN A 16 -6.23 -37.80 -1.64
N TYR A 17 -6.41 -38.36 -0.45
CA TYR A 17 -6.72 -37.57 0.75
C TYR A 17 -5.57 -36.64 1.13
N GLN A 18 -4.32 -37.12 1.06
CA GLN A 18 -3.14 -36.29 1.29
C GLN A 18 -3.00 -35.17 0.25
N ALA A 19 -3.20 -35.49 -1.05
CA ALA A 19 -3.13 -34.51 -2.12
C ALA A 19 -4.21 -33.43 -1.98
N GLN A 20 -5.42 -33.81 -1.58
CA GLN A 20 -6.52 -32.86 -1.36
C GLN A 20 -6.22 -31.89 -0.21
N MET A 21 -5.70 -32.40 0.91
CA MET A 21 -5.26 -31.57 2.03
C MET A 21 -4.17 -30.57 1.63
N GLN A 22 -3.18 -31.04 0.85
CA GLN A 22 -2.08 -30.19 0.39
C GLN A 22 -2.58 -29.09 -0.56
N ALA A 23 -3.48 -29.44 -1.50
CA ALA A 23 -4.08 -28.49 -2.43
C ALA A 23 -4.92 -27.43 -1.70
N GLN A 24 -5.70 -27.82 -0.68
CA GLN A 24 -6.50 -26.88 0.11
C GLN A 24 -5.62 -25.89 0.87
N MET A 25 -4.53 -26.37 1.47
CA MET A 25 -3.59 -25.52 2.20
C MET A 25 -2.88 -24.53 1.26
N GLN A 26 -2.51 -24.98 0.06
CA GLN A 26 -1.89 -24.14 -0.95
C GLN A 26 -2.85 -23.08 -1.51
N ALA A 27 -4.12 -23.45 -1.74
CA ALA A 27 -5.16 -22.51 -2.15
C ALA A 27 -5.43 -21.46 -1.06
N GLN A 28 -5.45 -21.85 0.21
CA GLN A 28 -5.63 -20.92 1.33
C GLN A 28 -4.45 -19.95 1.44
N MET A 29 -3.22 -20.42 1.27
CA MET A 29 -2.02 -19.58 1.21
C MET A 29 -2.05 -18.58 0.05
N GLN A 30 -2.43 -19.03 -1.15
CA GLN A 30 -2.57 -18.15 -2.31
C GLN A 30 -3.63 -17.07 -2.06
N GLN A 31 -4.80 -17.46 -1.56
CA GLN A 31 -5.88 -16.51 -1.25
C GLN A 31 -5.47 -15.51 -0.16
N ALA A 32 -4.71 -15.95 0.85
CA ALA A 32 -4.18 -15.07 1.88
C ALA A 32 -3.15 -14.08 1.31
N ASN A 33 -2.29 -14.54 0.39
CA ASN A 33 -1.31 -13.70 -0.27
C ASN A 33 -1.98 -12.65 -1.18
N GLU A 34 -2.96 -13.06 -2.00
CA GLU A 34 -3.75 -12.15 -2.84
C GLU A 34 -4.50 -11.10 -1.99
N ARG A 35 -5.09 -11.52 -0.87
CA ARG A 35 -5.74 -10.59 0.07
C ARG A 35 -4.76 -9.62 0.70
N PHE A 36 -3.56 -10.08 1.05
CA PHE A 36 -2.51 -9.23 1.59
C PHE A 36 -2.05 -8.20 0.55
N GLU A 37 -1.77 -8.63 -0.68
CA GLU A 37 -1.41 -7.74 -1.78
C GLU A 37 -2.51 -6.71 -2.07
N PHE A 38 -3.78 -7.13 -2.08
CA PHE A 38 -4.92 -6.22 -2.23
C PHE A 38 -4.98 -5.19 -1.09
N LEU A 39 -4.78 -5.60 0.17
CA LEU A 39 -4.78 -4.69 1.33
C LEU A 39 -3.59 -3.71 1.29
N VAL A 40 -2.42 -4.16 0.83
CA VAL A 40 -1.23 -3.31 0.64
C VAL A 40 -1.48 -2.29 -0.48
N ALA A 41 -2.08 -2.72 -1.60
CA ALA A 41 -2.41 -1.84 -2.72
C ALA A 41 -3.51 -0.82 -2.36
N SER A 42 -4.55 -1.26 -1.64
CA SER A 42 -5.70 -0.41 -1.25
C SER A 42 -5.40 0.58 -0.13
N ARG A 43 -4.28 0.45 0.61
CA ARG A 43 -3.78 1.55 1.46
C ARG A 43 -3.49 2.83 0.65
N GLY A 44 -3.18 2.71 -0.64
CA GLY A 44 -3.05 3.87 -1.54
C GLY A 44 -4.38 4.56 -1.88
N GLU A 45 -5.51 3.93 -1.58
CA GLU A 45 -6.88 4.38 -1.89
C GLU A 45 -7.67 4.83 -0.66
N HIS A 46 -7.01 5.16 0.46
CA HIS A 46 -7.70 5.85 1.55
C HIS A 46 -8.33 7.13 0.99
N LYS A 47 -9.66 7.10 0.84
CA LYS A 47 -10.60 8.15 0.40
C LYS A 47 -9.90 9.51 0.29
N LYS A 48 -9.71 10.02 -0.93
CA LYS A 48 -9.09 11.32 -1.23
C LYS A 48 -9.75 12.43 -0.41
N LYS A 49 -9.28 12.63 0.82
CA LYS A 49 -9.46 13.86 1.58
C LYS A 49 -8.66 14.94 0.86
N ASP A 50 -9.01 16.20 1.05
CA ASP A 50 -8.18 17.27 0.51
C ASP A 50 -6.73 17.14 1.04
N PRO A 51 -5.72 17.47 0.21
CA PRO A 51 -4.34 17.46 0.65
C PRO A 51 -4.15 18.39 1.87
N PRO A 52 -3.27 18.03 2.83
CA PRO A 52 -2.98 18.90 3.96
C PRO A 52 -2.44 20.27 3.50
N VAL A 53 -3.02 21.35 4.01
CA VAL A 53 -2.62 22.74 3.72
C VAL A 53 -1.87 23.30 4.92
N TYR A 54 -0.77 24.02 4.68
CA TYR A 54 -0.05 24.79 5.70
C TYR A 54 -0.23 26.28 5.45
N GLU A 55 -0.86 26.97 6.40
CA GLU A 55 -1.19 28.40 6.27
C GLU A 55 -0.09 29.31 6.84
N GLY A 56 0.84 28.75 7.62
CA GLY A 56 1.90 29.49 8.29
C GLY A 56 1.37 30.36 9.43
N LYS A 57 0.26 29.97 10.04
CA LYS A 57 -0.35 30.71 11.15
C LYS A 57 0.42 30.47 12.44
N PHE A 58 0.41 31.44 13.35
CA PHE A 58 0.97 31.26 14.68
C PHE A 58 0.25 30.10 15.39
N GLY A 59 1.03 29.11 15.85
CA GLY A 59 0.51 27.90 16.48
C GLY A 59 0.19 26.74 15.53
N GLU A 60 0.35 26.91 14.21
CA GLU A 60 0.42 25.74 13.32
C GLU A 60 1.74 24.99 13.53
N ASP A 61 1.64 23.67 13.58
CA ASP A 61 2.78 22.77 13.73
C ASP A 61 3.28 22.33 12.35
N ILE A 62 4.47 22.80 11.99
CA ILE A 62 5.10 22.48 10.72
C ILE A 62 5.50 21.00 10.62
N GLU A 63 5.93 20.39 11.72
CA GLU A 63 6.34 18.98 11.75
C GLU A 63 5.12 18.08 11.55
N LEU A 64 3.99 18.44 12.18
CA LEU A 64 2.73 17.73 11.96
C LEU A 64 2.24 17.86 10.51
N TRP A 65 2.39 19.03 9.89
CA TRP A 65 2.04 19.21 8.48
C TRP A 65 2.94 18.41 7.54
N ILE A 66 4.26 18.39 7.80
CA ILE A 66 5.21 17.56 7.03
C ILE A 66 4.79 16.10 7.13
N PHE A 67 4.60 15.58 8.35
CA PHE A 67 4.18 14.20 8.57
C PHE A 67 2.87 13.88 7.84
N ALA A 68 1.83 14.72 7.98
CA ALA A 68 0.55 14.51 7.31
C ALA A 68 0.68 14.53 5.78
N THR A 69 1.55 15.39 5.24
CA THR A 69 1.82 15.49 3.79
C THR A 69 2.53 14.24 3.27
N GLU A 70 3.54 13.75 3.98
CA GLU A 70 4.24 12.50 3.63
C GLU A 70 3.28 11.30 3.66
N GLN A 71 2.41 11.21 4.68
CA GLN A 71 1.41 10.15 4.75
C GLN A 71 0.38 10.26 3.62
N TYR A 72 -0.08 11.48 3.30
CA TYR A 72 -1.03 11.70 2.20
C TYR A 72 -0.46 11.29 0.84
N TYR A 73 0.82 11.56 0.60
CA TYR A 73 1.52 11.22 -0.64
C TYR A 73 2.33 9.91 -0.56
N ALA A 74 2.04 9.03 0.39
CA ALA A 74 2.78 7.77 0.56
C ALA A 74 2.76 6.88 -0.71
N ASN A 75 1.69 6.95 -1.52
CA ASN A 75 1.59 6.25 -2.81
C ASN A 75 2.41 6.91 -3.95
N LYS A 76 2.91 8.14 -3.73
CA LYS A 76 3.80 8.89 -4.63
C LYS A 76 5.23 8.95 -4.13
N ARG A 77 5.64 8.00 -3.28
CA ARG A 77 7.00 7.95 -2.72
C ARG A 77 8.10 7.96 -3.78
N HIS A 78 7.85 7.34 -4.93
CA HIS A 78 8.76 7.39 -6.08
C HIS A 78 9.04 8.83 -6.59
N LEU A 79 8.09 9.77 -6.45
CA LEU A 79 8.33 11.18 -6.77
C LEU A 79 9.13 11.89 -5.66
N MET A 80 8.96 11.48 -4.40
CA MET A 80 9.70 12.04 -3.26
C MET A 80 11.18 11.68 -3.32
N GLU A 81 11.48 10.47 -3.76
CA GLU A 81 12.84 9.92 -3.86
C GLU A 81 13.53 10.27 -5.19
N ALA A 82 12.79 10.85 -6.15
CA ALA A 82 13.35 11.27 -7.42
C ALA A 82 14.20 12.55 -7.24
N GLU A 83 15.32 12.63 -7.98
CA GLU A 83 16.08 13.89 -8.12
C GLU A 83 15.37 14.86 -9.08
N SER A 84 14.10 15.17 -8.82
CA SER A 84 13.31 16.13 -9.59
C SER A 84 12.55 17.08 -8.68
N SER A 85 12.15 18.23 -9.24
CA SER A 85 11.31 19.21 -8.54
C SER A 85 9.82 18.86 -8.59
N ASP A 86 9.44 17.71 -9.14
CA ASP A 86 8.02 17.37 -9.38
C ASP A 86 7.27 17.22 -8.07
N PHE A 87 7.87 16.56 -7.07
CA PHE A 87 7.25 16.42 -5.76
C PHE A 87 7.14 17.77 -5.04
N VAL A 88 8.19 18.59 -5.11
CA VAL A 88 8.20 19.95 -4.55
C VAL A 88 7.12 20.82 -5.19
N THR A 89 6.97 20.75 -6.51
CA THR A 89 5.94 21.47 -7.27
C THR A 89 4.54 21.01 -6.87
N LEU A 90 4.35 19.70 -6.71
CA LEU A 90 3.10 19.11 -6.27
C LEU A 90 2.70 19.60 -4.88
N ILE A 91 3.59 19.50 -3.88
CA ILE A 91 3.26 19.90 -2.50
C ILE A 91 3.11 21.41 -2.35
N SER A 92 3.93 22.20 -3.05
CA SER A 92 3.89 23.67 -2.95
C SER A 92 2.58 24.26 -3.47
N SER A 93 1.92 23.59 -4.42
CA SER A 93 0.58 23.99 -4.89
C SER A 93 -0.51 23.94 -3.81
N ASN A 94 -0.28 23.21 -2.72
CA ASN A 94 -1.21 23.08 -1.59
C ASN A 94 -0.81 23.96 -0.38
N LEU A 95 0.20 24.81 -0.51
CA LEU A 95 0.53 25.79 0.52
C LEU A 95 -0.54 26.86 0.62
N GLY A 96 -0.80 27.33 1.84
CA GLY A 96 -1.63 28.49 2.10
C GLY A 96 -1.06 29.74 1.44
N LYS A 97 -1.92 30.71 1.13
CA LYS A 97 -1.57 31.87 0.28
C LYS A 97 -0.32 32.62 0.75
N SER A 98 -0.20 32.86 2.06
CA SER A 98 0.94 33.59 2.64
C SER A 98 2.25 32.82 2.46
N VAL A 99 2.24 31.51 2.76
CA VAL A 99 3.42 30.65 2.65
C VAL A 99 3.81 30.44 1.19
N LEU A 100 2.83 30.24 0.30
CA LEU A 100 3.08 30.13 -1.14
C LEU A 100 3.73 31.40 -1.71
N ASN A 101 3.26 32.58 -1.29
CA ASN A 101 3.86 33.84 -1.72
C ASN A 101 5.30 33.99 -1.22
N TRP A 102 5.56 33.62 0.03
CA TRP A 102 6.93 33.58 0.57
C TRP A 102 7.82 32.61 -0.22
N TYR A 103 7.34 31.39 -0.47
CA TYR A 103 8.08 30.37 -1.20
C TYR A 103 8.43 30.83 -2.62
N ARG A 104 7.47 31.43 -3.33
CA ARG A 104 7.70 32.01 -4.65
C ARG A 104 8.74 33.12 -4.65
N ALA A 105 8.77 33.95 -3.60
CA ALA A 105 9.79 34.99 -3.46
C ALA A 105 11.17 34.42 -3.11
N PHE A 106 11.23 33.29 -2.40
CA PHE A 106 12.47 32.62 -2.01
C PHE A 106 13.18 31.94 -3.20
N ILE A 107 12.40 31.35 -4.13
CA ILE A 107 12.95 30.62 -5.29
C ILE A 107 13.14 31.50 -6.54
N ALA A 108 12.75 32.77 -6.48
CA ALA A 108 12.91 33.74 -7.57
C ALA A 108 14.31 34.33 -7.59
#